data_AF-A0A5R9NXY6-F1
#
_entry.id   AF-A0A5R9NXY6-F1
#
_cell.length_a   1.000
_cell.length_b   1.000
_cell.length_c   1.000
_cell.angle_alpha   90.00
_cell.angle_beta   90.00
_cell.angle_gamma   90.00
#
_symmetry.space_group_name_H-M   'P 1'
#
loop_
_entity.id
_entity.type
_entity.pdbx_description
1 polymer ?
#
loop_
_entity_poly.entity_id
_entity_poly.type
_entity_poly.pdbx_seq_one_letter_code
_entity_poly.pdbx_strand_id
1 'polypeptide(L)'
;MKKMSFEQFAVSDARNEHVREKGITIYVRRPNRHAHNADFELATFNADKPGNGALTAFMDKYGDKYTFYIENILEDRLVGFFQKRGYRIIGEHIDDPDRCMISEQCHHFKDDIPARKMGF
;
A
#
# COMPACT_ATOMS: atom_id res chain seq x y z
N MET A 1 6.11 11.89 -21.89
CA MET A 1 5.00 11.04 -21.40
C MET A 1 4.12 11.85 -20.46
N LYS A 2 2.80 11.86 -20.70
CA LYS A 2 1.83 12.48 -19.80
C LYS A 2 1.81 11.64 -18.52
N LYS A 3 2.20 12.21 -17.38
CA LYS A 3 2.22 11.48 -16.11
C LYS A 3 0.79 11.36 -15.58
N MET A 4 0.36 10.16 -15.19
CA MET A 4 -0.98 9.88 -14.68
C MET A 4 -1.08 10.27 -13.21
N SER A 5 -2.14 10.96 -12.78
CA SER A 5 -2.42 11.19 -11.36
C SER A 5 -3.10 9.96 -10.73
N PHE A 6 -3.15 9.88 -9.40
CA PHE A 6 -3.83 8.77 -8.73
C PHE A 6 -5.33 8.77 -9.02
N GLU A 7 -5.98 9.94 -9.06
CA GLU A 7 -7.41 10.04 -9.42
C GLU A 7 -7.69 9.53 -10.83
N GLN A 8 -6.80 9.82 -11.79
CA GLN A 8 -6.91 9.28 -13.14
C GLN A 8 -6.73 7.77 -13.16
N PHE A 9 -5.76 7.25 -12.41
CA PHE A 9 -5.55 5.81 -12.29
C PHE A 9 -6.76 5.11 -11.67
N ALA A 10 -7.31 5.65 -10.58
CA ALA A 10 -8.39 5.05 -9.80
C ALA A 10 -9.65 4.77 -10.63
N VAL A 11 -9.94 5.61 -11.62
CA VAL A 11 -11.10 5.49 -12.54
C VAL A 11 -10.75 4.86 -13.90
N SER A 12 -9.48 4.50 -14.14
CA SER A 12 -9.04 3.88 -15.39
C SER A 12 -9.09 2.36 -15.36
N ASP A 13 -9.03 1.72 -16.52
CA ASP A 13 -8.88 0.25 -16.63
C ASP A 13 -7.42 -0.23 -16.47
N ALA A 14 -6.47 0.68 -16.19
CA ALA A 14 -5.08 0.32 -16.00
C ALA A 14 -4.93 -0.63 -14.79
N ARG A 15 -4.15 -1.70 -14.98
CA ARG A 15 -3.85 -2.67 -13.90
C ARG A 15 -2.75 -2.19 -12.97
N ASN A 16 -1.77 -1.45 -13.49
CA ASN A 16 -0.68 -0.87 -12.74
C ASN A 16 -0.10 0.35 -13.47
N GLU A 17 0.46 1.30 -12.72
CA GLU A 17 1.10 2.51 -13.27
C GLU A 17 1.97 3.22 -12.20
N HIS A 18 2.98 3.96 -12.65
CA HIS A 18 3.63 4.99 -11.84
C HIS A 18 2.77 6.26 -11.81
N VAL A 19 2.02 6.46 -10.72
CA VAL A 19 1.25 7.68 -10.54
C VAL A 19 2.13 8.80 -10.02
N ARG A 20 1.92 10.01 -10.55
CA ARG A 20 2.66 11.21 -10.17
C ARG A 20 1.76 12.15 -9.39
N GLU A 21 2.13 12.37 -8.14
CA GLU A 21 1.48 13.31 -7.23
C GLU A 21 2.47 14.42 -6.84
N LYS A 22 1.97 15.48 -6.20
CA LYS A 22 2.83 16.61 -5.80
C LYS A 22 3.91 16.13 -4.83
N GLY A 23 5.17 16.16 -5.27
CA GLY A 23 6.32 15.81 -4.44
C GLY A 23 6.66 14.32 -4.33
N ILE A 24 5.86 13.43 -4.94
CA ILE A 24 6.07 11.97 -4.89
C ILE A 24 5.65 11.27 -6.19
N THR A 25 6.31 10.17 -6.51
CA THR A 25 5.89 9.17 -7.50
C THR A 25 5.70 7.85 -6.78
N ILE A 26 4.58 7.17 -7.04
CA ILE A 26 4.21 5.91 -6.38
C ILE A 26 3.89 4.90 -7.46
N TYR A 27 4.41 3.67 -7.35
CA TYR A 27 3.94 2.58 -8.21
C TYR A 27 2.66 2.00 -7.59
N VAL A 28 1.55 2.06 -8.34
CA VAL A 28 0.24 1.64 -7.87
C VAL A 28 -0.25 0.49 -8.72
N ARG A 29 -0.86 -0.52 -8.09
CA ARG A 29 -1.47 -1.66 -8.77
C ARG A 29 -2.88 -1.92 -8.25
N ARG A 30 -3.69 -2.56 -9.08
CA ARG A 30 -4.96 -3.15 -8.67
C ARG A 30 -4.70 -4.56 -8.12
N PRO A 31 -5.24 -4.93 -6.96
CA PRO A 31 -4.98 -6.23 -6.37
C PRO A 31 -5.46 -7.37 -7.28
N ASN A 32 -4.83 -8.54 -7.10
CA ASN A 32 -5.22 -9.77 -7.79
C ASN A 32 -6.33 -10.55 -7.04
N ARG A 33 -6.93 -9.95 -5.99
CA ARG A 33 -8.03 -10.48 -5.15
C ARG A 33 -7.75 -11.79 -4.40
N HIS A 34 -6.56 -12.38 -4.54
CA HIS A 34 -6.24 -13.67 -3.93
C HIS A 34 -5.48 -13.56 -2.61
N ALA A 35 -4.71 -12.49 -2.40
CA ALA A 35 -3.87 -12.35 -1.20
C ALA A 35 -4.51 -11.49 -0.10
N HIS A 36 -5.23 -10.43 -0.47
CA HIS A 36 -5.80 -9.45 0.44
C HIS A 36 -6.95 -8.67 -0.24
N ASN A 37 -7.75 -7.91 0.53
CA ASN A 37 -8.87 -7.09 0.03
C ASN A 37 -8.63 -5.57 0.18
N ALA A 38 -7.54 -5.07 -0.39
CA ALA A 38 -7.36 -3.62 -0.55
C ALA A 38 -8.04 -3.14 -1.85
N ASP A 39 -8.28 -1.83 -1.96
CA ASP A 39 -8.65 -1.20 -3.23
C ASP A 39 -7.44 -1.11 -4.17
N PHE A 40 -6.28 -0.78 -3.58
CA PHE A 40 -5.02 -0.62 -4.31
C PHE A 40 -3.82 -1.18 -3.54
N GLU A 41 -2.82 -1.59 -4.31
CA GLU A 41 -1.49 -1.94 -3.80
C GLU A 41 -0.54 -0.79 -4.12
N LEU A 42 0.20 -0.34 -3.10
CA LEU A 42 1.23 0.68 -3.21
C LEU A 42 2.60 0.01 -3.06
N ALA A 43 3.47 0.25 -4.03
CA ALA A 43 4.86 -0.18 -4.01
C ALA A 43 5.74 0.99 -4.45
N THR A 44 7.04 0.92 -4.12
CA THR A 44 8.08 1.86 -4.57
C THR A 44 7.69 3.34 -4.42
N PHE A 45 8.09 3.94 -3.29
CA PHE A 45 7.85 5.36 -3.01
C PHE A 45 9.06 6.21 -3.38
N ASN A 46 8.92 7.08 -4.38
CA ASN A 46 9.99 7.99 -4.82
C ASN A 46 9.59 9.43 -4.53
N ALA A 47 10.08 9.99 -3.43
CA ALA A 47 9.90 11.41 -3.12
C ALA A 47 10.89 12.28 -3.90
N ASP A 48 10.43 13.40 -4.47
CA ASP A 48 11.32 14.37 -5.14
C ASP A 48 12.34 14.97 -4.16
N LYS A 49 11.91 15.16 -2.91
CA LYS A 49 12.72 15.61 -1.80
C LYS A 49 12.30 14.86 -0.52
N PRO A 50 13.16 13.99 0.04
CA PRO A 50 12.87 13.32 1.30
C PRO A 50 12.54 14.31 2.43
N GLY A 51 11.60 13.94 3.30
CA GLY A 51 11.20 14.74 4.46
C GLY A 51 10.20 15.88 4.19
N ASN A 52 9.72 16.06 2.95
CA ASN A 52 8.73 17.10 2.62
C ASN A 52 7.27 16.72 2.96
N GLY A 53 7.02 15.52 3.50
CA GLY A 53 5.68 15.04 3.81
C GLY A 53 4.80 14.68 2.60
N ALA A 54 5.36 14.49 1.41
CA ALA A 54 4.54 14.20 0.21
C ALA A 54 3.78 12.87 0.31
N LEU A 55 4.36 11.83 0.90
CA LEU A 55 3.64 10.59 1.21
C LEU A 55 2.52 10.84 2.22
N THR A 56 2.79 11.61 3.26
CA THR A 56 1.77 12.02 4.24
C THR A 56 0.59 12.71 3.57
N ALA A 57 0.86 13.71 2.72
CA ALA A 57 -0.18 14.42 1.99
C ALA A 57 -0.97 13.51 1.02
N PHE A 58 -0.31 12.54 0.40
CA PHE A 58 -0.98 11.52 -0.41
C PHE A 58 -1.95 10.68 0.44
N MET A 59 -1.47 10.15 1.57
CA MET A 59 -2.27 9.33 2.47
C MET A 59 -3.43 10.14 3.08
N ASP A 60 -3.20 11.38 3.51
CA ASP A 60 -4.25 12.24 4.06
C ASP A 60 -5.32 12.59 3.01
N LYS A 61 -4.97 12.64 1.72
CA LYS A 61 -5.91 12.93 0.63
C LYS A 61 -6.80 11.72 0.28
N TYR A 62 -6.27 10.50 0.35
CA TYR A 62 -6.90 9.32 -0.23
C TYR A 62 -7.19 8.18 0.76
N GLY A 63 -6.56 8.17 1.94
CA GLY A 63 -6.67 7.10 2.94
C GLY A 63 -8.07 6.91 3.53
N ASP A 64 -8.90 7.96 3.55
CA ASP A 64 -10.29 7.86 3.99
C ASP A 64 -11.23 7.33 2.90
N LYS A 65 -10.79 7.32 1.64
CA LYS A 65 -11.60 6.95 0.47
C LYS A 65 -11.27 5.56 -0.07
N TYR A 66 -10.03 5.13 0.14
CA TYR A 66 -9.50 3.90 -0.41
C TYR A 66 -8.67 3.18 0.63
N THR A 67 -8.75 1.87 0.60
CA THR A 67 -7.92 0.97 1.37
C THR A 67 -6.66 0.61 0.59
N PHE A 68 -5.54 0.48 1.30
CA PHE A 68 -4.23 0.26 0.68
C PHE A 68 -3.52 -0.94 1.30
N TYR A 69 -2.94 -1.78 0.44
CA TYR A 69 -1.89 -2.73 0.76
C TYR A 69 -0.54 -2.11 0.38
N ILE A 70 0.43 -2.15 1.28
CA ILE A 70 1.70 -1.44 1.13
C ILE A 70 2.82 -2.47 1.15
N GLU A 71 3.59 -2.54 0.06
CA GLU A 71 4.69 -3.48 -0.10
C GLU A 71 6.05 -2.90 0.26
N ASN A 72 6.93 -3.79 0.68
CA ASN A 72 8.38 -3.60 0.74
C ASN A 72 8.76 -2.32 1.48
N ILE A 73 8.24 -2.16 2.69
CA ILE A 73 8.55 -1.04 3.56
C ILE A 73 9.92 -1.28 4.20
N LEU A 74 10.96 -0.84 3.50
CA LEU A 74 12.36 -1.00 3.91
C LEU A 74 12.82 0.00 4.98
N GLU A 75 12.01 1.03 5.25
CA GLU A 75 12.37 2.13 6.16
C GLU A 75 11.47 2.10 7.40
N ASP A 76 12.07 1.88 8.58
CA ASP A 76 11.38 1.77 9.88
C ASP A 76 10.49 2.99 10.19
N ARG A 77 10.91 4.19 9.76
CA ARG A 77 10.12 5.41 9.96
C ARG A 77 8.78 5.36 9.23
N LEU A 78 8.70 4.69 8.09
CA LEU A 78 7.45 4.49 7.36
C LEU A 78 6.53 3.51 8.10
N VAL A 79 7.09 2.45 8.70
CA VAL A 79 6.32 1.51 9.52
C VAL A 79 5.62 2.25 10.67
N GLY A 80 6.36 3.02 11.46
CA GLY A 80 5.78 3.80 12.55
C GLY A 80 4.79 4.86 12.07
N PHE A 81 5.00 5.44 10.89
CA PHE A 81 4.06 6.37 10.26
C PHE A 81 2.72 5.71 9.89
N PHE A 82 2.76 4.52 9.30
CA PHE A 82 1.57 3.77 8.90
C PHE A 82 0.87 3.16 10.11
N GLN A 83 1.59 2.65 11.11
CA GLN A 83 0.99 2.14 12.36
C GLN A 83 0.15 3.20 13.09
N LYS A 84 0.65 4.45 13.15
CA LYS A 84 -0.11 5.58 13.72
C LYS A 84 -1.39 5.91 12.94
N ARG A 85 -1.56 5.38 11.74
CA ARG A 85 -2.74 5.54 10.85
C ARG A 85 -3.61 4.29 10.82
N GLY A 86 -3.43 3.35 11.74
CA GLY A 86 -4.20 2.10 11.76
C GLY A 86 -3.77 1.10 10.69
N TYR A 87 -2.51 1.14 10.25
CA TYR A 87 -1.98 0.03 9.46
C TYR A 87 -1.34 -0.99 10.39
N ARG A 88 -1.57 -2.26 10.11
CA ARG A 88 -0.86 -3.37 10.77
C ARG A 88 0.12 -4.01 9.82
N ILE A 89 1.17 -4.57 10.39
CA ILE A 89 2.16 -5.36 9.67
C ILE A 89 1.54 -6.72 9.33
N ILE A 90 1.88 -7.23 8.15
CA ILE A 90 1.48 -8.54 7.64
C ILE A 90 2.65 -9.19 6.91
N GLY A 91 2.65 -10.52 6.84
CA GLY A 91 3.65 -11.28 6.09
C GLY A 91 5.07 -11.24 6.67
N GLU A 92 5.26 -10.95 7.97
CA GLU A 92 6.54 -11.15 8.65
C GLU A 92 6.84 -12.66 8.72
N HIS A 93 7.46 -13.19 7.66
CA HIS A 93 8.29 -14.38 7.82
C HIS A 93 9.54 -13.97 8.59
N ILE A 94 9.99 -14.82 9.51
CA ILE A 94 11.17 -14.58 10.37
C ILE A 94 12.47 -14.39 9.56
N ASP A 95 12.43 -14.72 8.26
CA ASP A 95 13.55 -14.68 7.31
C ASP A 95 13.33 -13.67 6.15
N ASP A 96 12.22 -12.92 6.11
CA ASP A 96 11.89 -12.03 4.99
C ASP A 96 12.08 -10.54 5.38
N PRO A 97 13.02 -9.80 4.75
CA PRO A 97 13.30 -8.41 5.09
C PRO A 97 12.19 -7.43 4.67
N ASP A 98 11.21 -7.87 3.88
CA ASP A 98 10.20 -7.00 3.31
C ASP A 98 8.94 -6.91 4.19
N ARG A 99 8.83 -5.82 4.96
CA ARG A 99 7.62 -5.56 5.76
C ARG A 99 6.50 -5.06 4.85
N CYS A 100 5.38 -5.77 4.87
CA CYS A 100 4.15 -5.35 4.20
C CYS A 100 3.13 -4.86 5.23
N MET A 101 2.26 -3.93 4.83
CA MET A 101 1.25 -3.36 5.73
C MET A 101 -0.11 -3.17 5.07
N ILE A 102 -1.17 -3.31 5.85
CA ILE A 102 -2.56 -3.07 5.41
C ILE A 102 -3.34 -2.26 6.43
N SER A 103 -4.33 -1.49 5.96
CA SER A 103 -5.29 -0.80 6.82
C SER A 103 -6.13 -1.77 7.65
N GLU A 104 -6.62 -1.37 8.83
CA GLU A 104 -7.39 -2.25 9.74
C GLU A 104 -8.63 -2.90 9.08
N GLN A 105 -9.22 -2.23 8.08
CA GLN A 105 -10.40 -2.71 7.36
C GLN A 105 -10.09 -3.82 6.34
N CYS A 106 -8.81 -4.10 6.11
CA CYS A 106 -8.35 -5.13 5.19
C CYS A 106 -8.01 -6.44 5.92
N HIS A 107 -8.11 -7.54 5.18
CA HIS A 107 -7.59 -8.86 5.49
C HIS A 107 -6.43 -9.23 4.57
N HIS A 108 -5.53 -10.06 5.07
CA HIS A 108 -4.48 -10.78 4.37
C HIS A 108 -4.68 -12.27 4.64
N PHE A 109 -4.93 -13.04 3.56
CA PHE A 109 -5.40 -14.43 3.62
C PHE A 109 -4.53 -15.33 4.51
N LYS A 110 -3.21 -15.16 4.45
CA LYS A 110 -2.25 -15.98 5.21
C LYS A 110 -2.30 -15.71 6.71
N ASP A 111 -2.54 -14.45 7.10
CA ASP A 111 -2.41 -14.02 8.50
C ASP A 111 -3.76 -14.03 9.24
N ASP A 112 -4.88 -13.84 8.53
CA ASP A 112 -6.19 -13.64 9.16
C ASP A 112 -7.15 -14.82 9.07
N ILE A 113 -6.84 -15.84 8.25
CA ILE A 113 -7.67 -17.04 8.21
C ILE A 113 -7.13 -18.04 9.23
N PRO A 114 -7.93 -18.40 10.26
CA PRO A 114 -7.52 -19.41 11.23
C PRO A 114 -7.20 -20.73 10.51
N ALA A 115 -6.08 -21.34 10.86
CA ALA A 115 -5.55 -22.58 10.26
C ALA A 115 -6.58 -23.73 10.12
N ARG A 116 -7.71 -23.69 10.83
CA ARG A 116 -8.82 -24.65 10.73
C ARG A 116 -9.67 -24.58 9.45
N LYS A 117 -9.52 -23.54 8.61
CA LYS A 117 -10.31 -23.40 7.36
C LYS A 117 -9.54 -23.77 6.08
N MET A 118 -8.25 -24.10 6.16
CA MET A 118 -7.49 -24.60 5.02
C MET A 118 -7.58 -26.13 4.96
N GLY A 119 -8.78 -26.64 4.67
CA GLY A 119 -8.96 -28.03 4.28
C GLY A 119 -8.48 -28.21 2.85
N PHE A 120 -7.25 -28.73 2.70
CA PHE A 120 -6.81 -29.40 1.49
C PHE A 120 -7.49 -30.77 1.38
#